data_AF-A0A1S8TPW8-F1
#
_entry.id   AF-A0A1S8TPW8-F1
#
_cell.length_a   1.000
_cell.length_b   1.000
_cell.length_c   1.000
_cell.angle_alpha   90.00
_cell.angle_beta   90.00
_cell.angle_gamma   90.00
#
_symmetry.space_group_name_H-M   'P 1'
#
loop_
_entity.id
_entity.type
_entity.pdbx_description
1 polymer ?
#
loop_
_entity_poly.entity_id
_entity_poly.type
_entity_poly.pdbx_seq_one_letter_code
_entity_poly.pdbx_strand_id
1 'polypeptide(L)' 'MKRYKEQREFLKSNFNEFKNIKTDKMNGMPQPEIVKSHNSSCQVIELPKVSEDFVKKQNIYGV' A
#
# COMPACT_ATOMS: atom_id res chain seq x y z
N MET A 1 -33.94 9.42 9.33
CA MET A 1 -33.20 8.64 10.36
C MET A 1 -32.46 7.39 9.84
N LYS A 2 -32.86 6.78 8.73
CA LYS A 2 -32.24 5.53 8.22
C LYS A 2 -30.78 5.69 7.76
N ARG A 3 -30.48 6.75 7.00
CA ARG A 3 -29.11 7.13 6.55
C ARG A 3 -28.11 7.25 7.71
N TYR A 4 -28.48 7.95 8.77
CA TYR A 4 -27.60 8.12 9.95
C TYR A 4 -27.39 6.82 10.72
N LYS A 5 -28.38 5.92 10.72
CA LYS A 5 -28.25 4.59 11.32
C LYS A 5 -27.28 3.72 10.52
N GLU A 6 -27.38 3.70 9.19
CA GLU A 6 -26.48 2.96 8.30
C GLU A 6 -25.02 3.46 8.40
N GLN A 7 -24.82 4.78 8.40
CA GLN A 7 -23.48 5.37 8.58
C GLN A 7 -22.89 5.07 9.96
N ARG A 8 -23.73 5.09 11.00
CA ARG A 8 -23.31 4.76 12.37
C ARG A 8 -22.99 3.27 12.53
N GLU A 9 -23.78 2.38 11.93
CA GLU A 9 -23.48 0.95 11.90
C GLU A 9 -22.26 0.65 11.04
N PHE A 10 -22.01 1.41 9.96
CA PHE A 10 -20.78 1.32 9.17
C PHE A 10 -19.55 1.77 9.96
N LEU A 11 -19.64 2.82 10.78
CA LEU A 11 -18.54 3.21 11.69
C LEU A 11 -18.37 2.23 12.85
N LYS A 12 -19.41 1.44 13.17
CA LYS A 12 -19.35 0.30 14.08
C LYS A 12 -19.04 -1.02 13.35
N SER A 13 -18.79 -0.98 12.03
CA SER A 13 -18.48 -2.18 11.25
C SER A 13 -17.39 -2.94 11.98
N ASN A 14 -17.63 -4.23 12.07
CA ASN A 14 -17.11 -5.11 13.10
C ASN A 14 -15.57 -5.14 13.12
N PHE A 15 -14.94 -4.22 13.87
CA PHE A 15 -13.51 -4.25 14.17
C PHE A 15 -13.08 -5.53 14.90
N ASN A 16 -14.02 -6.44 15.24
CA ASN A 16 -13.68 -7.77 15.73
C ASN A 16 -12.81 -8.56 14.75
N GLU A 17 -12.90 -8.34 13.44
CA GLU A 17 -11.95 -8.94 12.48
C GLU A 17 -10.53 -8.41 12.73
N PHE A 18 -10.37 -7.10 12.98
CA PHE A 18 -9.10 -6.49 13.37
C PHE A 18 -8.62 -6.91 14.76
N LYS A 19 -9.51 -7.32 15.67
CA LYS A 19 -9.10 -7.88 16.98
C LYS A 19 -8.37 -9.21 16.84
N ASN A 20 -8.67 -9.99 15.80
CA ASN A 20 -8.02 -11.26 15.52
C ASN A 20 -6.75 -11.09 14.66
N ILE A 21 -6.60 -9.97 13.96
CA ILE A 21 -5.41 -9.65 13.17
C ILE A 21 -4.28 -9.29 14.14
N LYS A 22 -3.25 -10.15 14.20
CA LYS A 22 -1.99 -9.82 14.87
C LYS A 22 -1.11 -9.05 13.89
N THR A 23 -0.72 -7.85 14.29
CA THR A 23 0.22 -7.04 13.50
C THR A 23 1.66 -7.51 13.70
N ASP A 24 2.51 -7.22 12.73
CA ASP A 24 3.96 -7.47 12.80
C ASP A 24 4.58 -6.86 14.07
N LYS A 25 4.12 -5.67 14.45
CA LYS A 25 4.50 -5.00 15.69
C LYS A 25 4.12 -5.80 16.94
N MET A 26 2.92 -6.39 16.97
CA MET A 26 2.46 -7.25 18.07
C MET A 26 3.23 -8.58 18.13
N ASN A 27 3.70 -9.07 16.98
CA ASN A 27 4.55 -10.26 16.89
C ASN A 27 6.02 -9.96 17.22
N GLY A 28 6.36 -8.73 17.62
CA GLY A 28 7.73 -8.33 17.93
C GLY A 28 8.65 -8.34 16.72
N MET A 29 8.10 -8.28 15.51
CA MET A 29 8.92 -8.27 14.30
C MET A 29 9.69 -6.96 14.22
N PRO A 30 11.01 -7.03 13.92
CA PRO A 30 11.82 -5.84 13.79
C PRO A 30 11.31 -4.99 12.63
N GLN A 31 11.38 -3.68 12.81
CA GLN A 31 11.12 -2.77 11.70
C GLN A 31 12.16 -3.04 10.60
N PRO A 32 11.75 -3.13 9.33
CA PRO A 32 12.70 -3.22 8.24
C PRO A 32 13.64 -2.00 8.25
N GLU A 33 14.85 -2.20 7.76
CA GLU A 33 15.86 -1.14 7.71
C GLU A 33 15.31 0.08 6.95
N ILE A 34 15.43 1.26 7.57
CA ILE A 34 14.99 2.54 6.97
C ILE A 34 15.77 2.80 5.68
N VAL A 35 17.03 2.38 5.66
CA VAL A 35 17.93 2.48 4.51
C VAL A 35 18.21 1.07 4.03
N LYS A 36 17.96 0.81 2.74
CA LYS A 36 18.30 -0.49 2.15
C LYS A 36 19.80 -0.71 2.20
N SER A 37 20.23 -1.92 2.54
CA SER A 37 21.63 -2.30 2.44
C SER A 37 22.16 -2.08 1.02
N HIS A 38 23.22 -1.27 0.93
CA HIS A 38 23.91 -0.99 -0.33
C HIS A 38 25.14 -1.90 -0.41
N ASN A 39 25.17 -2.76 -1.43
CA ASN A 39 26.32 -3.61 -1.71
C ASN A 39 27.01 -3.11 -2.99
N SER A 40 28.27 -2.71 -2.88
CA SER A 40 29.09 -2.22 -4.00
C SER A 40 29.38 -3.27 -5.07
N SER A 41 29.18 -4.56 -4.78
CA SER A 41 29.28 -5.66 -5.73
C SER A 41 27.96 -6.02 -6.42
N CYS A 42 26.85 -5.32 -6.11
CA CYS A 42 25.59 -5.56 -6.79
C CYS A 42 25.67 -5.15 -8.27
N GLN A 43 25.09 -5.99 -9.14
CA GLN A 43 24.92 -5.66 -10.54
C GLN A 43 23.90 -4.52 -10.67
N VAL A 44 24.37 -3.37 -11.15
CA VAL A 44 23.48 -2.28 -11.56
C VAL A 44 22.83 -2.68 -12.88
N ILE A 45 21.50 -2.82 -12.87
CA ILE A 45 20.73 -3.03 -14.09
C ILE A 45 20.37 -1.68 -14.71
N GLU A 46 20.56 -1.55 -16.01
CA GLU A 46 20.10 -0.38 -16.74
C GLU A 46 18.57 -0.46 -16.89
N LEU A 47 17.88 0.56 -16.41
CA LEU A 47 16.45 0.68 -16.67
C LEU A 47 16.23 1.00 -18.15
N PRO A 48 15.15 0.48 -18.76
CA PRO A 48 14.81 0.82 -20.14
C PRO A 48 14.65 2.33 -20.27
N LYS A 49 15.07 2.88 -21.40
CA LYS A 49 14.86 4.30 -21.71
C LYS A 49 13.37 4.61 -21.63
N VAL A 50 13.03 5.70 -20.94
CA VAL A 50 11.65 6.20 -20.93
C VAL A 50 11.27 6.55 -22.36
N SER A 51 10.25 5.85 -22.89
CA SER A 51 9.61 6.18 -24.17
C SER A 51 8.19 6.67 -23.91
N GLU A 52 7.70 7.59 -24.73
CA GLU A 52 6.32 8.05 -24.70
C GLU A 52 5.33 6.89 -24.91
N ASP A 53 5.75 5.83 -25.61
CA ASP A 53 4.99 4.60 -25.85
C ASP A 53 4.68 3.83 -24.55
N PHE A 54 5.54 3.99 -23.53
CA PHE A 54 5.42 3.24 -22.26
C PHE A 54 4.72 4.01 -21.15
N VAL A 55 4.73 5.35 -21.17
CA VAL A 55 4.33 6.17 -20.00
C VAL A 55 3.05 6.99 -20.19
N LYS A 56 2.48 7.11 -21.40
CA LYS A 56 1.26 7.90 -21.56
C LYS A 56 0.02 7.01 -21.62
N LYS A 57 -0.67 6.84 -20.49
CA LYS A 57 -2.14 6.79 -20.55
C LYS A 57 -2.57 8.17 -21.07
N GLN A 58 -2.68 8.31 -22.39
CA GLN A 58 -3.02 9.59 -23.03
C GLN A 58 -4.33 10.18 -22.49
N ASN A 59 -5.20 9.33 -21.93
CA ASN A 59 -6.43 9.78 -21.29
C ASN A 59 -6.63 9.06 -19.94
N ILE A 60 -6.24 9.71 -18.85
CA ILE A 60 -6.57 9.28 -17.48
C ILE A 60 -7.97 9.79 -17.06
N TYR A 61 -8.59 10.63 -17.90
CA TYR A 61 -9.93 11.18 -17.74
C TYR A 61 -10.82 10.80 -18.93
N GLY A 62 -10.96 9.50 -19.21
CA GLY A 62 -12.00 9.04 -20.13
C GLY A 62 -13.38 9.35 -19.54
N VAL A 63 -14.09 10.30 -20.16
CA VAL A 63 -15.56 10.42 -20.13
C VAL A 63 -16.12 9.37 -21.09
#